data_AF-A0A9P1JZM0-F1
#
_entry.id   AF-A0A9P1JZM0-F1
#
_cell.length_a   1.000
_cell.length_b   1.000
_cell.length_c   1.000
_cell.angle_alpha   90.00
_cell.angle_beta   90.00
_cell.angle_gamma   90.00
#
_symmetry.space_group_name_H-M   'P 1'
#
loop_
_entity.id
_entity.type
_entity.pdbx_description
1 polymer ?
#
loop_
_entity_poly.entity_id
_entity_poly.type
_entity_poly.pdbx_seq_one_letter_code
_entity_poly.pdbx_strand_id
1 'polypeptide(L)' 'MKLTKAQARVLGALAASTGGMGFRDEYGRSSMDVLIRRSLVDAPISSFGRVHITNAGRAALAQEEGQ' A
#
# COMPACT_ATOMS: atom_id res chain seq x y z
N MET A 1 4.02 5.41 14.78
CA MET A 1 3.81 3.95 14.69
C MET A 1 4.51 3.49 13.42
N LYS A 2 5.53 2.62 13.49
CA LYS A 2 6.36 2.27 12.31
C LYS A 2 5.63 1.28 11.39
N LEU A 3 5.90 1.35 10.08
CA LEU A 3 5.44 0.35 9.12
C LEU A 3 6.28 -0.94 9.30
N THR A 4 5.66 -2.10 9.06
CA THR A 4 6.46 -3.33 9.01
C THR A 4 7.21 -3.41 7.68
N LYS A 5 8.31 -4.16 7.63
CA LYS A 5 9.08 -4.39 6.39
C LYS A 5 8.21 -4.93 5.25
N ALA A 6 7.19 -5.73 5.57
CA ALA A 6 6.22 -6.22 4.60
C ALA A 6 5.33 -5.08 4.07
N GLN A 7 4.81 -4.22 4.94
CA GLN A 7 3.96 -3.08 4.58
C GLN A 7 4.71 -2.03 3.74
N ALA A 8 5.96 -1.72 4.12
CA ALA A 8 6.81 -0.82 3.35
C ALA A 8 7.07 -1.35 1.94
N ARG A 9 7.28 -2.67 1.78
CA ARG A 9 7.39 -3.31 0.47
C ARG A 9 6.12 -3.17 -0.37
N VAL A 10 4.94 -3.37 0.22
CA VAL A 10 3.66 -3.18 -0.50
C VAL A 10 3.53 -1.73 -0.97
N LEU A 11 3.81 -0.78 -0.09
CA LEU A 11 3.73 0.65 -0.42
C LEU A 11 4.74 1.03 -1.50
N GLY A 12 5.97 0.54 -1.43
CA GLY A 12 6.98 0.76 -2.47
C GLY A 12 6.55 0.20 -3.83
N ALA A 13 6.01 -1.02 -3.85
CA ALA A 13 5.49 -1.63 -5.06
C ALA A 13 4.30 -0.86 -5.65
N LEU A 14 3.38 -0.39 -4.81
CA LEU A 14 2.27 0.46 -5.22
C LEU A 14 2.72 1.85 -5.68
N ALA A 15 3.75 2.42 -5.07
CA ALA A 15 4.31 3.72 -5.45
C ALA A 15 4.98 3.68 -6.82
N ALA A 16 5.61 2.55 -7.15
CA ALA A 16 6.21 2.26 -8.45
C ALA A 16 5.18 1.85 -9.51
N SER A 17 4.02 1.29 -9.11
CA SER A 17 2.95 0.94 -10.03
C SER A 17 2.13 2.17 -10.43
N THR A 18 2.24 2.58 -11.69
CA THR A 18 1.41 3.65 -12.29
C THR A 18 -0.04 3.23 -12.50
N GLY A 19 -0.29 1.93 -12.58
CA GLY A 19 -1.61 1.37 -12.88
C GLY A 19 -2.36 0.84 -11.68
N GLY A 20 -1.80 0.90 -10.47
CA GLY A 20 -2.31 0.21 -9.29
C GLY A 20 -1.96 -1.30 -9.28
N MET A 21 -2.19 -1.97 -8.16
CA MET A 21 -1.82 -3.38 -7.95
C MET A 21 -3.04 -4.24 -7.61
N GLY A 22 -3.12 -5.47 -8.12
CA GLY A 22 -4.23 -6.36 -7.79
C GLY A 22 -4.22 -6.71 -6.30
N PHE A 23 -5.40 -6.71 -5.67
CA PHE A 23 -5.55 -7.01 -4.25
C PHE A 23 -5.07 -8.43 -3.86
N ARG A 24 -5.02 -9.36 -4.82
CA ARG A 24 -4.53 -10.73 -4.65
C ARG A 24 -3.07 -10.94 -5.02
N ASP A 25 -2.43 -9.93 -5.62
CA ASP A 25 -1.13 -10.11 -6.24
C ASP A 25 -0.06 -9.88 -5.17
N GLU A 26 0.64 -10.95 -4.81
CA GLU A 26 1.95 -10.99 -4.14
C GLU A 26 2.09 -10.46 -2.70
N TYR A 27 1.21 -9.60 -2.21
CA TYR A 27 1.35 -8.98 -0.89
C TYR A 27 0.21 -9.43 0.03
N GLY A 28 0.56 -10.18 1.08
CA GLY A 28 -0.41 -10.84 1.95
C GLY A 28 -1.55 -9.93 2.42
N ARG A 29 -2.79 -10.47 2.37
CA ARG A 29 -4.06 -9.78 2.66
C ARG A 29 -4.02 -8.92 3.93
N SER A 30 -3.37 -9.41 4.99
CA SER A 30 -3.22 -8.72 6.26
C SER A 30 -2.44 -7.40 6.17
N SER A 31 -1.42 -7.33 5.32
CA SER A 31 -0.65 -6.09 5.10
C SER A 31 -1.51 -5.07 4.36
N MET A 32 -2.25 -5.51 3.34
CA MET A 32 -3.15 -4.64 2.56
C MET A 32 -4.29 -4.09 3.43
N ASP A 33 -4.94 -4.93 4.23
CA ASP A 33 -6.02 -4.52 5.14
C ASP A 33 -5.56 -3.49 6.18
N VAL A 34 -4.31 -3.58 6.65
CA VAL A 34 -3.76 -2.58 7.57
C VAL A 34 -3.49 -1.26 6.84
N LEU A 35 -2.97 -1.30 5.62
CA LEU A 35 -2.72 -0.10 4.82
C LEU A 35 -4.02 0.62 4.43
N ILE A 36 -5.07 -0.14 4.09
CA ILE A 36 -6.41 0.37 3.79
C ILE A 36 -7.01 1.02 5.04
N ARG A 37 -6.99 0.33 6.20
CA ARG A 37 -7.50 0.88 7.46
C ARG A 37 -6.77 2.15 7.90
N ARG A 38 -5.54 2.34 7.44
CA ARG A 38 -4.73 3.55 7.70
C ARG A 38 -4.86 4.60 6.60
N SER A 39 -5.71 4.39 5.60
CA SER A 39 -5.89 5.29 4.45
C SER A 39 -4.58 5.58 3.69
N LEU A 40 -3.61 4.66 3.75
CA LEU A 40 -2.34 4.77 3.03
C LEU A 40 -2.45 4.25 1.60
N VAL A 41 -3.47 3.43 1.34
CA VAL A 41 -3.82 2.93 0.01
C VAL A 41 -5.32 3.04 -0.17
N ASP A 42 -5.74 3.31 -1.40
CA ASP A 42 -7.13 3.31 -1.82
C ASP A 42 -7.43 1.96 -2.48
N ALA A 43 -8.34 1.21 -1.87
CA ALA A 43 -8.77 -0.08 -2.38
C ALA A 43 -10.20 0.04 -2.91
N PRO A 44 -10.40 -0.09 -4.23
CA PRO A 44 -11.73 -0.03 -4.81
C PRO A 44 -12.62 -1.14 -4.25
N ILE A 45 -13.89 -0.80 -4.07
CA ILE A 45 -14.92 -1.66 -3.46
C ILE A 45 -15.21 -2.89 -4.35
N SER A 46 -14.81 -2.87 -5.63
CA SER A 46 -14.98 -4.01 -6.54
C SER A 46 -13.85 -5.02 -6.40
N SER A 47 -14.19 -6.32 -6.42
CA SER A 47 -13.27 -7.44 -6.26
C SER A 47 -12.20 -7.57 -7.36
N PHE A 48 -12.25 -6.71 -8.39
CA PHE A 48 -11.33 -6.65 -9.53
C PHE A 48 -10.60 -5.30 -9.65
N GLY A 49 -10.87 -4.37 -8.73
CA GLY A 49 -10.26 -3.06 -8.80
C GLY A 49 -8.82 -3.09 -8.31
N ARG A 50 -7.98 -2.28 -8.94
CA ARG A 50 -6.57 -2.15 -8.59
C ARG A 50 -6.45 -1.24 -7.36
N VAL A 51 -5.57 -1.59 -6.44
CA VAL A 51 -5.24 -0.77 -5.27
C VAL A 51 -4.26 0.31 -5.69
N HIS A 52 -4.46 1.54 -5.23
CA HIS A 52 -3.58 2.67 -5.50
C HIS A 52 -2.98 3.20 -4.20
N ILE A 53 -1.74 3.68 -4.23
CA ILE A 53 -1.17 4.37 -3.07
C ILE A 53 -1.77 5.78 -2.95
N THR A 54 -2.08 6.22 -1.73
CA THR A 54 -2.53 7.60 -1.48
C THR A 54 -1.34 8.52 -1.24
N ASN A 55 -1.59 9.84 -1.24
CA ASN A 55 -0.56 10.81 -0.84
C ASN A 55 -0.05 10.57 0.58
N ALA A 56 -0.92 10.14 1.50
CA ALA A 56 -0.54 9.76 2.86
C ALA A 56 0.35 8.51 2.86
N GLY A 57 0.06 7.51 2.02
CA GLY A 57 0.91 6.34 1.83
C GLY A 57 2.30 6.69 1.31
N ARG A 58 2.40 7.60 0.34
CA ARG A 58 3.68 8.10 -0.18
C ARG A 58 4.49 8.82 0.89
N ALA A 59 3.86 9.66 1.70
CA ALA A 59 4.52 10.35 2.81
C ALA A 59 4.99 9.36 3.89
N ALA A 60 4.17 8.37 4.23
CA ALA A 60 4.52 7.33 5.19
C ALA A 60 5.70 6.46 4.71
N LEU A 61 5.73 6.13 3.42
CA LEU A 61 6.86 5.41 2.81
C LEU A 61 8.15 6.23 2.88
N ALA A 62 8.10 7.51 2.50
CA ALA A 62 9.26 8.40 2.53
C ALA A 62 9.82 8.60 3.95
N GLN A 63 8.96 8.59 4.98
CA GLN A 63 9.39 8.64 6.38
C GLN A 63 10.08 7.36 6.86
N GLU A 64 9.77 6.20 6.29
CA GLU A 64 10.43 4.94 6.62
C GLU A 64 11.76 4.76 5.87
N GLU A 65 11.89 5.29 4.64
CA GLU A 65 13.15 5.26 3.89
C GLU A 65 14.18 6.29 4.38
N GLY A 66 13.73 7.37 5.03
CA GLY A 66 14.58 8.41 5.60
C GLY A 66 15.08 8.15 7.03
N GLN A 67 14.81 6.97 7.61
CA GLN A 67 15.27 6.55 8.94
C GLN A 67 16.28 5.41 8.86
#